data_AF-A0A7T7XNA4-F1
#
_entry.id   AF-A0A7T7XNA4-F1
#
_cell.length_a   1.000
_cell.length_b   1.000
_cell.length_c   1.000
_cell.angle_alpha   90.00
_cell.angle_beta   90.00
_cell.angle_gamma   90.00
#
_symmetry.space_group_name_H-M   'P 1'
#
loop_
_entity.id
_entity.type
_entity.pdbx_description
1 polymer ?
#
loop_
_entity_poly.entity_id
_entity_poly.type
_entity_poly.pdbx_seq_one_letter_code
_entity_poly.pdbx_strand_id
1 'polypeptide(L)'
;MNRPSHISVLMLERYNCGEVTAEEKEQIETALDSDAGLSQALADIRRSDFEFRNTYPEHSSLPKSGKKKYRTAAVAPIALGLCAAAALFAAMLPLFRSDASVPMTDRMKGGAELTVYLKTDNAKLPDNAVLGAGNTIQLAYMVSGNRYGVIFSIDGRGAVTMHYPYSMEGSTLLVSGKRTALEDAYTLDDAPDYEIFFFVIDDEPLNVTKIMNSAGIMALNPGTVLEQSSRVFKDYEIKTVVLRKE
;
A
#
# COMPACT_ATOMS: atom_id res chain seq x y z
N MET A 1 -29.43 -5.60 35.09
CA MET A 1 -28.76 -4.28 35.17
C MET A 1 -28.14 -4.00 33.80
N ASN A 2 -28.87 -3.29 32.93
CA ASN A 2 -28.35 -2.88 31.62
C ASN A 2 -27.47 -1.65 31.81
N ARG A 3 -26.25 -1.70 31.27
CA ARG A 3 -25.39 -0.51 31.16
C ARG A 3 -26.12 0.51 30.26
N PRO A 4 -26.08 1.82 30.56
CA PRO A 4 -26.55 2.83 29.61
C PRO A 4 -25.73 2.68 28.33
N SER A 5 -26.40 2.41 27.22
CA SER A 5 -25.80 2.39 25.89
C SER A 5 -25.36 3.81 25.55
N HIS A 6 -24.09 4.10 25.79
CA HIS A 6 -23.51 5.38 25.40
C HIS A 6 -23.47 5.43 23.88
N ILE A 7 -24.28 6.31 23.28
CA ILE A 7 -24.26 6.54 21.83
C ILE A 7 -22.92 7.19 21.48
N SER A 8 -22.16 6.52 20.62
CA SER A 8 -20.87 7.02 20.14
C SER A 8 -21.04 7.78 18.82
N VAL A 9 -20.05 8.60 18.48
CA VAL A 9 -20.01 9.33 17.19
C VAL A 9 -20.13 8.36 16.00
N LEU A 10 -19.42 7.23 16.05
CA LEU A 10 -19.49 6.18 15.03
C LEU A 10 -20.93 5.62 14.87
N MET A 11 -21.71 5.57 15.94
CA MET A 11 -23.09 5.10 15.90
C MET A 11 -24.02 6.12 15.21
N LEU A 12 -23.76 7.42 15.39
CA LEU A 12 -24.46 8.50 14.68
C LEU A 12 -24.12 8.54 13.19
N GLU A 13 -22.85 8.29 12.82
CA GLU A 13 -22.42 8.18 11.42
C GLU A 13 -23.11 7.00 10.71
N ARG A 14 -23.12 5.82 11.34
CA ARG A 14 -23.85 4.65 10.82
C ARG A 14 -25.36 4.92 10.68
N TYR A 15 -25.96 5.64 11.64
CA TYR A 15 -27.36 6.05 11.56
C TYR A 15 -27.61 6.99 10.37
N ASN A 16 -26.72 7.95 10.13
CA ASN A 16 -26.82 8.88 9.01
C ASN A 16 -26.68 8.18 7.65
N CYS A 17 -25.84 7.13 7.56
CA CYS A 17 -25.68 6.31 6.36
C CYS A 17 -26.80 5.26 6.16
N GLY A 18 -27.71 5.09 7.12
CA GLY A 18 -28.77 4.07 7.06
C GLY A 18 -28.28 2.64 7.34
N GLU A 19 -27.12 2.48 7.97
CA GLU A 19 -26.46 1.19 8.26
C GLU A 19 -26.75 0.65 9.67
N VAL A 20 -27.86 1.09 10.26
CA VAL A 20 -28.33 0.68 11.59
C VAL A 20 -29.55 -0.22 11.51
N THR A 21 -29.66 -1.14 12.46
CA THR A 21 -30.85 -1.98 12.63
C THR A 21 -32.04 -1.18 13.16
N ALA A 22 -33.26 -1.74 13.08
CA ALA A 22 -34.46 -1.08 13.59
C ALA A 22 -34.39 -0.79 15.10
N GLU A 23 -33.79 -1.72 15.88
CA GLU A 23 -33.61 -1.56 17.33
C GLU A 23 -32.58 -0.46 17.65
N GLU A 24 -31.44 -0.42 16.94
CA GLU A 24 -30.46 0.66 17.09
C GLU A 24 -31.04 2.02 16.69
N LYS A 25 -31.87 2.05 15.65
CA LYS A 25 -32.53 3.26 15.17
C LYS A 25 -33.44 3.88 16.24
N GLU A 26 -34.30 3.07 16.87
CA GLU A 26 -35.22 3.53 17.93
C GLU A 26 -34.46 4.04 19.16
N GLN A 27 -33.35 3.39 19.53
CA GLN A 27 -32.49 3.83 20.62
C GLN A 27 -31.83 5.20 20.32
N ILE A 28 -31.38 5.39 19.09
CA ILE A 28 -30.75 6.65 18.66
C ILE A 28 -31.79 7.77 18.61
N GLU A 29 -32.97 7.53 18.07
CA GLU A 29 -34.05 8.53 18.00
C GLU A 29 -34.49 8.97 19.41
N THR A 30 -34.66 8.03 20.33
CA THR A 30 -34.99 8.33 21.75
C THR A 30 -33.92 9.20 22.42
N ALA A 31 -32.64 8.96 22.11
CA ALA A 31 -31.54 9.73 22.68
C ALA A 31 -31.37 11.10 22.03
N LEU A 32 -31.63 11.23 20.72
CA LEU A 32 -31.62 12.51 20.02
C LEU A 32 -32.71 13.45 20.56
N ASP A 33 -33.88 12.91 20.91
CA ASP A 33 -34.97 13.67 21.54
C ASP A 33 -34.61 14.19 22.94
N SER A 34 -33.68 13.51 23.63
CA SER A 34 -33.32 13.79 25.02
C SER A 34 -32.01 14.56 25.17
N ASP A 35 -31.12 14.51 24.17
CA ASP A 35 -29.77 15.08 24.22
C ASP A 35 -29.53 16.06 23.06
N ALA A 36 -29.53 17.36 23.39
CA ALA A 36 -29.25 18.42 22.44
C ALA A 36 -27.83 18.37 21.86
N GLY A 37 -26.86 17.82 22.59
CA GLY A 37 -25.48 17.65 22.14
C GLY A 37 -25.36 16.56 21.07
N LEU A 38 -26.07 15.44 21.22
CA LEU A 38 -26.14 14.40 20.18
C LEU A 38 -26.87 14.89 18.94
N SER A 39 -27.95 15.67 19.12
CA SER A 39 -28.65 16.33 18.01
C SER A 39 -27.74 17.28 17.24
N GLN A 40 -26.91 18.06 17.94
CA GLN A 40 -25.93 18.94 17.30
C GLN A 40 -24.84 18.16 16.57
N ALA A 41 -24.29 17.09 17.18
CA ALA A 41 -23.27 16.24 16.56
C ALA A 41 -23.79 15.59 15.26
N LEU A 42 -25.05 15.13 15.24
CA LEU A 42 -25.69 14.60 14.03
C LEU A 42 -25.90 15.68 12.96
N ALA A 43 -26.23 16.91 13.36
CA ALA A 43 -26.35 18.03 12.44
C ALA A 43 -25.00 18.39 11.79
N ASP A 44 -23.91 18.34 12.56
CA ASP A 44 -22.55 18.61 12.06
C ASP A 44 -22.10 17.52 11.06
N ILE A 45 -22.38 16.24 11.35
CA ILE A 45 -22.14 15.13 10.41
C ILE A 45 -22.91 15.35 9.09
N ARG A 46 -24.21 15.65 9.18
CA ARG A 46 -25.04 15.92 7.99
C ARG A 46 -24.56 17.11 7.17
N ARG A 47 -24.07 18.15 7.84
CA ARG A 47 -23.49 19.33 7.19
C ARG A 47 -22.21 18.98 6.46
N SER A 48 -21.31 18.22 7.10
CA SER A 48 -20.07 17.73 6.47
C SER A 48 -20.36 16.88 5.23
N ASP A 49 -21.34 15.97 5.31
CA ASP A 49 -21.78 15.16 4.16
C ASP A 49 -22.35 16.01 3.04
N PHE A 50 -23.16 17.01 3.38
CA PHE A 50 -23.71 17.94 2.39
C PHE A 50 -22.60 18.75 1.71
N GLU A 51 -21.66 19.30 2.48
CA GLU A 51 -20.49 20.02 1.95
C GLU A 51 -19.64 19.11 1.05
N PHE A 52 -19.42 17.86 1.44
CA PHE A 52 -18.73 16.86 0.63
C PHE A 52 -19.48 16.57 -0.69
N ARG A 53 -20.78 16.26 -0.63
CA ARG A 53 -21.59 15.97 -1.84
C ARG A 53 -21.73 17.16 -2.78
N ASN A 54 -21.76 18.38 -2.23
CA ASN A 54 -21.88 19.59 -3.02
C ASN A 54 -20.54 20.02 -3.63
N THR A 55 -19.42 19.69 -2.96
CA THR A 55 -18.07 19.85 -3.50
C THR A 55 -17.77 18.80 -4.58
N TYR A 56 -18.38 17.61 -4.46
CA TYR A 56 -18.16 16.47 -5.36
C TYR A 56 -19.50 15.86 -5.85
N PRO A 57 -20.20 16.51 -6.81
CA PRO A 57 -21.48 16.03 -7.31
C PRO A 57 -21.34 14.75 -8.18
N GLU A 58 -21.71 13.63 -7.58
CA GLU A 58 -22.07 12.29 -8.09
C GLU A 58 -21.42 11.72 -9.38
N HIS A 59 -20.69 10.61 -9.23
CA HIS A 59 -20.63 9.53 -10.21
C HIS A 59 -21.55 8.38 -9.78
N SER A 60 -22.81 8.45 -10.21
CA SER A 60 -23.78 7.38 -10.04
C SER A 60 -23.54 6.23 -11.03
N SER A 61 -23.73 5.00 -10.53
CA SER A 61 -23.83 3.69 -11.22
C SER A 61 -22.56 2.86 -11.42
N LEU A 62 -22.33 1.92 -10.48
CA LEU A 62 -21.47 0.76 -10.69
C LEU A 62 -22.25 -0.37 -11.38
N PRO A 63 -21.78 -0.93 -12.51
CA PRO A 63 -22.34 -2.17 -13.05
C PRO A 63 -21.88 -3.37 -12.21
N LYS A 64 -22.82 -4.22 -11.80
CA LYS A 64 -22.54 -5.48 -11.09
C LYS A 64 -21.82 -6.46 -12.03
N SER A 65 -20.53 -6.70 -11.79
CA SER A 65 -19.71 -7.64 -12.59
C SER A 65 -19.91 -9.09 -12.15
N GLY A 66 -20.26 -9.97 -13.10
CA GLY A 66 -20.53 -11.39 -12.90
C GLY A 66 -19.27 -12.23 -12.75
N LYS A 67 -19.33 -13.21 -11.83
CA LYS A 67 -18.25 -14.17 -11.52
C LYS A 67 -17.91 -15.03 -12.76
N LYS A 68 -16.67 -14.96 -13.27
CA LYS A 68 -16.15 -15.92 -14.27
C LYS A 68 -15.42 -17.08 -13.57
N LYS A 69 -15.76 -18.31 -13.97
CA LYS A 69 -15.17 -19.57 -13.49
C LYS A 69 -13.86 -19.86 -14.22
N TYR A 70 -12.77 -20.07 -13.48
CA TYR A 70 -11.50 -20.56 -14.04
C TYR A 70 -11.53 -22.09 -14.17
N ARG A 71 -11.19 -22.59 -15.37
CA ARG A 71 -10.97 -24.01 -15.65
C ARG A 71 -9.52 -24.36 -15.32
N THR A 72 -9.31 -25.28 -14.40
CA THR A 72 -7.99 -25.81 -14.03
C THR A 72 -7.46 -26.71 -15.14
N ALA A 73 -6.28 -26.41 -15.69
CA ALA A 73 -5.50 -27.34 -16.52
C ALA A 73 -4.41 -27.98 -15.64
N ALA A 74 -4.46 -29.30 -15.54
CA ALA A 74 -3.49 -30.12 -14.83
C ALA A 74 -2.17 -30.18 -15.63
N VAL A 75 -1.03 -30.10 -14.94
CA VAL A 75 0.29 -30.40 -15.50
C VAL A 75 0.82 -31.64 -14.79
N ALA A 76 1.13 -32.69 -15.56
CA ALA A 76 1.67 -33.96 -15.09
C ALA A 76 3.18 -33.84 -14.77
N PRO A 77 3.72 -34.71 -13.88
CA PRO A 77 5.12 -34.66 -13.48
C PRO A 77 6.01 -35.49 -14.43
N ILE A 78 7.20 -34.98 -14.74
CA ILE A 78 8.29 -35.78 -15.31
C ILE A 78 9.34 -35.97 -14.21
N ALA A 79 9.66 -37.24 -13.96
CA ALA A 79 10.56 -37.69 -12.92
C ALA A 79 11.90 -38.18 -13.48
N LEU A 80 12.89 -38.17 -12.58
CA LEU A 80 14.11 -38.97 -12.46
C LEU A 80 15.44 -38.55 -13.12
N GLY A 81 16.47 -38.52 -12.26
CA GLY A 81 17.89 -38.76 -12.56
C GLY A 81 18.82 -37.65 -12.03
N LEU A 82 19.89 -37.86 -11.24
CA LEU A 82 20.46 -38.99 -10.50
C LEU A 82 21.62 -38.41 -9.65
N CYS A 83 21.75 -38.84 -8.40
CA CYS A 83 22.96 -39.08 -7.60
C CYS A 83 24.10 -38.04 -7.44
N ALA A 84 24.40 -37.82 -6.15
CA ALA A 84 25.73 -37.90 -5.53
C ALA A 84 26.72 -36.72 -5.66
N ALA A 85 26.59 -35.74 -4.76
CA ALA A 85 27.73 -34.96 -4.25
C ALA A 85 27.41 -34.29 -2.90
N ALA A 86 26.89 -35.05 -1.93
CA ALA A 86 26.61 -34.58 -0.57
C ALA A 86 27.41 -35.41 0.43
N ALA A 87 28.70 -35.09 0.63
CA ALA A 87 29.48 -35.66 1.75
C ALA A 87 30.86 -35.02 2.03
N LEU A 88 31.32 -33.98 1.31
CA LEU A 88 32.70 -33.47 1.50
C LEU A 88 32.80 -31.94 1.53
N PHE A 89 31.88 -31.24 2.19
CA PHE A 89 32.05 -29.82 2.51
C PHE A 89 31.44 -29.42 3.86
N ALA A 90 31.51 -30.33 4.85
CA ALA A 90 30.98 -30.13 6.20
C ALA A 90 32.09 -30.04 7.28
N ALA A 91 33.35 -29.80 6.90
CA ALA A 91 34.47 -29.86 7.84
C ALA A 91 35.52 -28.75 7.65
N MET A 92 35.11 -27.52 7.33
CA MET A 92 36.00 -26.35 7.38
C MET A 92 35.23 -25.04 7.64
N LEU A 93 34.55 -24.96 8.78
CA LEU A 93 34.27 -23.67 9.43
C LEU A 93 35.40 -23.46 10.43
N PRO A 94 36.29 -22.48 10.20
CA PRO A 94 36.04 -21.18 10.81
C PRO A 94 36.47 -19.97 9.94
N LEU A 95 35.92 -18.79 10.23
CA LEU A 95 36.23 -17.47 9.65
C LEU A 95 35.68 -17.14 8.25
N PHE A 96 34.37 -16.95 8.12
CA PHE A 96 33.84 -16.00 7.14
C PHE A 96 32.74 -15.14 7.81
N ARG A 97 33.17 -14.04 8.43
CA ARG A 97 32.35 -12.83 8.48
C ARG A 97 32.34 -12.28 7.06
N SER A 98 31.32 -12.60 6.29
CA SER A 98 31.12 -12.02 4.97
C SER A 98 30.23 -10.80 5.11
N ASP A 99 30.85 -9.63 5.15
CA ASP A 99 30.27 -8.41 4.57
C ASP A 99 29.91 -8.77 3.12
N ALA A 100 28.66 -9.16 2.88
CA ALA A 100 28.18 -9.46 1.55
C ALA A 100 27.84 -8.14 0.84
N SER A 101 28.87 -7.36 0.51
CA SER A 101 28.79 -6.43 -0.61
C SER A 101 28.69 -7.27 -1.88
N VAL A 102 27.47 -7.65 -2.26
CA VAL A 102 27.19 -8.32 -3.53
C VAL A 102 27.65 -7.39 -4.66
N PRO A 103 28.63 -7.76 -5.49
CA PRO A 103 29.03 -6.94 -6.63
C PRO A 103 27.97 -7.16 -7.71
N MET A 104 27.02 -6.23 -7.83
CA MET A 104 26.04 -6.29 -8.90
C MET A 104 26.58 -5.54 -10.13
N THR A 105 27.09 -6.31 -11.08
CA THR A 105 27.18 -5.92 -12.48
C THR A 105 25.76 -5.84 -13.05
N ASP A 106 25.01 -4.80 -12.70
CA ASP A 106 23.85 -4.38 -13.48
C ASP A 106 24.22 -3.09 -14.19
N ARG A 107 24.32 -3.22 -15.51
CA ARG A 107 24.85 -2.19 -16.39
C ARG A 107 23.82 -1.09 -16.47
N MET A 108 24.10 0.05 -15.82
CA MET A 108 23.24 1.24 -15.80
C MET A 108 22.79 1.62 -17.21
N LYS A 109 21.53 1.35 -17.51
CA LYS A 109 20.77 2.07 -18.54
C LYS A 109 20.06 3.22 -17.84
N GLY A 110 20.76 4.33 -17.63
CA GLY A 110 20.28 5.72 -17.46
C GLY A 110 19.01 6.07 -16.66
N GLY A 111 18.37 5.16 -15.95
CA GLY A 111 17.04 5.36 -15.38
C GLY A 111 16.93 4.88 -13.93
N ALA A 112 15.85 5.30 -13.28
CA ALA A 112 15.55 4.90 -11.91
C ALA A 112 14.99 3.46 -11.85
N GLU A 113 15.30 2.75 -10.78
CA GLU A 113 14.75 1.43 -10.47
C GLU A 113 14.21 1.42 -9.03
N LEU A 114 13.02 0.85 -8.84
CA LEU A 114 12.51 0.42 -7.54
C LEU A 114 12.55 -1.10 -7.50
N THR A 115 13.16 -1.69 -6.47
CA THR A 115 13.25 -3.13 -6.27
C THR A 115 12.72 -3.51 -4.90
N VAL A 116 12.00 -4.63 -4.84
CA VAL A 116 11.51 -5.22 -3.61
C VAL A 116 12.23 -6.55 -3.37
N TYR A 117 12.63 -6.80 -2.13
CA TYR A 117 13.24 -8.05 -1.69
C TYR A 117 12.42 -8.69 -0.57
N LEU A 118 12.31 -10.02 -0.55
CA LEU A 118 11.82 -10.74 0.62
C LEU A 118 12.91 -10.77 1.69
N LYS A 119 12.63 -10.28 2.90
CA LYS A 119 13.67 -10.08 3.94
C LYS A 119 14.26 -11.39 4.48
N THR A 120 13.47 -12.47 4.52
CA THR A 120 13.95 -13.76 5.06
C THR A 120 15.05 -14.37 4.20
N ASP A 121 14.91 -14.26 2.88
CA ASP A 121 15.72 -14.98 1.91
C ASP A 121 16.66 -14.03 1.14
N ASN A 122 16.50 -12.71 1.35
CA ASN A 122 17.10 -11.64 0.54
C ASN A 122 16.85 -11.83 -0.97
N ALA A 123 15.75 -12.49 -1.33
CA ALA A 123 15.41 -12.78 -2.71
C ALA A 123 14.70 -11.58 -3.36
N LYS A 124 15.15 -11.15 -4.54
CA LYS A 124 14.46 -10.11 -5.33
C LYS A 124 13.10 -10.64 -5.75
N LEU A 125 12.05 -9.88 -5.47
CA LEU A 125 10.68 -10.18 -5.86
C LEU A 125 10.39 -9.58 -7.24
N PRO A 126 9.81 -10.37 -8.16
CA PRO A 126 9.31 -9.83 -9.42
C PRO A 126 8.04 -9.00 -9.18
N ASP A 127 7.69 -8.17 -10.15
CA ASP A 127 6.40 -7.50 -10.19
C ASP A 127 5.25 -8.53 -10.21
N ASN A 128 4.14 -8.22 -9.55
CA ASN A 128 3.00 -9.10 -9.28
C ASN A 128 3.33 -10.37 -8.47
N ALA A 129 4.45 -10.40 -7.74
CA ALA A 129 4.73 -11.49 -6.79
C ALA A 129 3.59 -11.62 -5.76
N VAL A 130 3.26 -12.86 -5.41
CA VAL A 130 2.21 -13.19 -4.45
C VAL A 130 2.85 -13.42 -3.08
N LEU A 131 2.37 -12.73 -2.05
CA LEU A 131 2.83 -12.83 -0.67
C LEU A 131 1.65 -12.80 0.30
N GLY A 132 1.80 -13.47 1.44
CA GLY A 132 0.81 -13.45 2.51
C GLY A 132 1.05 -12.33 3.52
N ALA A 133 0.03 -12.05 4.33
CA ALA A 133 0.14 -11.18 5.50
C ALA A 133 1.26 -11.67 6.45
N GLY A 134 1.98 -10.74 7.05
CA GLY A 134 3.13 -11.01 7.94
C GLY A 134 4.45 -11.25 7.21
N ASN A 135 4.47 -11.39 5.88
CA ASN A 135 5.72 -11.36 5.14
C ASN A 135 6.38 -9.98 5.25
N THR A 136 7.67 -9.97 5.53
CA THR A 136 8.45 -8.73 5.64
C THR A 136 9.31 -8.56 4.40
N ILE A 137 9.18 -7.40 3.77
CA ILE A 137 9.92 -7.03 2.56
C ILE A 137 10.91 -5.90 2.85
N GLN A 138 11.91 -5.78 2.00
CA GLN A 138 12.88 -4.69 1.99
C GLN A 138 12.77 -3.95 0.66
N LEU A 139 12.52 -2.63 0.72
CA LEU A 139 12.54 -1.76 -0.44
C LEU A 139 13.96 -1.25 -0.69
N ALA A 140 14.33 -1.14 -1.97
CA ALA A 140 15.55 -0.49 -2.39
C ALA A 140 15.33 0.28 -3.69
N TYR A 141 16.04 1.39 -3.85
CA TYR A 141 16.04 2.16 -5.09
C TYR A 141 17.45 2.25 -5.69
N MET A 142 17.51 2.57 -6.97
CA MET A 142 18.74 2.97 -7.65
C MET A 142 18.41 4.10 -8.61
N VAL A 143 19.21 5.17 -8.59
CA VAL A 143 19.07 6.31 -9.50
C VAL A 143 20.45 6.78 -9.98
N SER A 144 20.45 7.50 -11.11
CA SER A 144 21.63 8.15 -11.68
C SER A 144 21.44 9.66 -11.67
N GLY A 145 22.53 10.42 -11.48
CA GLY A 145 22.48 11.88 -11.37
C GLY A 145 21.93 12.39 -10.04
N ASN A 146 21.79 13.72 -9.92
CA ASN A 146 21.21 14.36 -8.74
C ASN A 146 19.69 14.37 -8.90
N ARG A 147 19.01 13.51 -8.14
CA ARG A 147 17.57 13.27 -8.27
C ARG A 147 16.91 13.37 -6.92
N TYR A 148 15.62 13.67 -6.94
CA TYR A 148 14.78 13.71 -5.75
C TYR A 148 13.67 12.68 -5.88
N GLY A 149 13.24 12.08 -4.78
CA GLY A 149 12.22 11.05 -4.83
C GLY A 149 11.40 10.90 -3.55
N VAL A 150 10.19 10.38 -3.75
CA VAL A 150 9.26 9.94 -2.70
C VAL A 150 8.83 8.51 -3.01
N ILE A 151 8.89 7.65 -2.00
CA ILE A 151 8.44 6.26 -2.08
C ILE A 151 7.28 6.08 -1.11
N PHE A 152 6.16 5.58 -1.62
CA PHE A 152 4.97 5.28 -0.82
C PHE A 152 4.28 4.04 -1.37
N SER A 153 3.35 3.46 -0.61
CA SER A 153 2.48 2.39 -1.06
C SER A 153 1.01 2.71 -0.84
N ILE A 154 0.16 2.04 -1.63
CA ILE A 154 -1.29 2.02 -1.47
C ILE A 154 -1.74 0.56 -1.44
N ASP A 155 -2.42 0.16 -0.37
CA ASP A 155 -2.96 -1.20 -0.23
C ASP A 155 -4.35 -1.36 -0.87
N GLY A 156 -4.88 -2.58 -0.89
CA GLY A 156 -6.23 -2.87 -1.40
C GLY A 156 -7.38 -2.26 -0.59
N ARG A 157 -7.13 -1.72 0.61
CA ARG A 157 -8.12 -0.95 1.40
C ARG A 157 -8.04 0.56 1.15
N GLY A 158 -7.01 1.02 0.43
CA GLY A 158 -6.75 2.44 0.24
C GLY A 158 -5.97 3.08 1.39
N ALA A 159 -5.30 2.31 2.24
CA ALA A 159 -4.34 2.87 3.17
C ALA A 159 -3.09 3.31 2.41
N VAL A 160 -2.62 4.53 2.72
CA VAL A 160 -1.41 5.10 2.12
C VAL A 160 -0.29 5.10 3.15
N THR A 161 0.83 4.47 2.82
CA THR A 161 2.01 4.39 3.69
C THR A 161 3.19 5.07 3.01
N MET A 162 3.80 6.07 3.66
CA MET A 162 5.04 6.67 3.19
C MET A 162 6.24 5.83 3.66
N HIS A 163 7.12 5.46 2.72
CA HIS A 163 8.34 4.71 3.01
C HIS A 163 9.59 5.59 2.91
N TYR A 164 9.56 6.62 2.06
CA TYR A 164 10.64 7.60 1.93
C TYR A 164 10.08 8.95 1.41
N PRO A 165 10.53 10.10 1.94
CA PRO A 165 11.38 10.25 3.12
C PRO A 165 10.69 9.78 4.41
N TYR A 166 11.44 9.60 5.51
CA TYR A 166 10.89 9.08 6.78
C TYR A 166 10.07 10.11 7.58
N SER A 167 9.85 11.31 7.04
CA SER A 167 8.99 12.36 7.60
C SER A 167 8.54 13.31 6.49
N MET A 168 7.46 14.07 6.72
CA MET A 168 6.88 14.98 5.72
C MET A 168 7.84 16.13 5.36
N GLU A 169 8.71 16.52 6.29
CA GLU A 169 9.73 17.55 6.13
C GLU A 169 11.11 16.98 5.77
N GLY A 170 11.22 15.66 5.59
CA GLY A 170 12.46 14.98 5.29
C GLY A 170 13.03 15.34 3.92
N SER A 171 14.36 15.23 3.78
CA SER A 171 15.03 15.46 2.50
C SER A 171 14.59 14.42 1.47
N THR A 172 14.14 14.89 0.30
CA THR A 172 13.81 14.02 -0.83
C THR A 172 15.03 13.71 -1.69
N LEU A 173 16.20 14.26 -1.38
CA LEU A 173 17.42 14.03 -2.17
C LEU A 173 17.81 12.55 -2.12
N LEU A 174 18.03 11.95 -3.29
CA LEU A 174 18.36 10.53 -3.42
C LEU A 174 19.86 10.30 -3.49
N VAL A 175 20.29 9.16 -2.96
CA VAL A 175 21.67 8.69 -3.09
C VAL A 175 21.86 8.09 -4.48
N SER A 176 22.74 8.70 -5.27
CA SER A 176 22.99 8.34 -6.66
C SER A 176 24.09 7.30 -6.84
N GLY A 177 24.05 6.57 -7.95
CA GLY A 177 25.17 5.74 -8.43
C GLY A 177 25.33 4.37 -7.75
N LYS A 178 24.46 4.04 -6.79
CA LYS A 178 24.41 2.72 -6.16
C LYS A 178 22.97 2.34 -5.83
N ARG A 179 22.73 1.04 -5.62
CA ARG A 179 21.50 0.58 -5.00
C ARG A 179 21.51 0.95 -3.52
N THR A 180 20.45 1.59 -3.06
CA THR A 180 20.25 2.02 -1.68
C THR A 180 19.00 1.34 -1.13
N ALA A 181 19.17 0.48 -0.14
CA ALA A 181 18.06 -0.06 0.62
C ALA A 181 17.50 1.03 1.54
N LEU A 182 16.18 1.07 1.70
CA LEU A 182 15.57 1.89 2.74
C LEU A 182 15.93 1.33 4.12
N GLU A 183 15.97 2.19 5.13
CA GLU A 183 16.37 1.84 6.50
C GLU A 183 15.36 0.88 7.11
N ASP A 184 14.07 1.15 6.90
CA ASP A 184 12.99 0.34 7.42
C ASP A 184 12.58 -0.76 6.44
N ALA A 185 12.32 -1.92 7.02
CA ALA A 185 11.65 -3.01 6.34
C ALA A 185 10.14 -2.90 6.59
N TYR A 186 9.34 -3.35 5.64
CA TYR A 186 7.89 -3.25 5.70
C TYR A 186 7.26 -4.63 5.84
N THR A 187 6.39 -4.80 6.84
CA THR A 187 5.63 -6.03 7.03
C THR A 187 4.26 -5.86 6.40
N LEU A 188 3.91 -6.75 5.47
CA LEU A 188 2.61 -6.75 4.82
C LEU A 188 1.51 -7.03 5.84
N ASP A 189 0.45 -6.22 5.79
CA ASP A 189 -0.76 -6.45 6.55
C ASP A 189 -1.70 -7.43 5.84
N ASP A 190 -2.91 -7.59 6.37
CA ASP A 190 -3.95 -8.46 5.82
C ASP A 190 -4.88 -7.75 4.82
N ALA A 191 -4.45 -6.65 4.19
CA ALA A 191 -5.28 -5.99 3.18
C ALA A 191 -5.59 -6.94 2.02
N PRO A 192 -6.75 -6.81 1.38
CA PRO A 192 -7.09 -7.67 0.27
C PRO A 192 -6.27 -7.31 -0.97
N ASP A 193 -6.27 -8.24 -1.92
CA ASP A 193 -5.86 -8.06 -3.32
C ASP A 193 -4.38 -7.70 -3.57
N TYR A 194 -3.90 -6.54 -3.12
CA TYR A 194 -2.59 -6.02 -3.46
C TYR A 194 -2.00 -5.02 -2.46
N GLU A 195 -0.70 -4.80 -2.63
CA GLU A 195 0.06 -3.64 -2.19
C GLU A 195 0.76 -3.05 -3.42
N ILE A 196 0.53 -1.77 -3.74
CA ILE A 196 1.18 -1.11 -4.88
C ILE A 196 2.18 -0.10 -4.34
N PHE A 197 3.46 -0.30 -4.64
CA PHE A 197 4.53 0.62 -4.32
C PHE A 197 4.77 1.58 -5.48
N PHE A 198 4.93 2.85 -5.14
CA PHE A 198 5.22 3.95 -6.05
C PHE A 198 6.57 4.55 -5.69
N PHE A 199 7.35 4.88 -6.72
CA PHE A 199 8.54 5.70 -6.62
C PHE A 199 8.41 6.86 -7.59
N VAL A 200 8.10 8.04 -7.05
CA VAL A 200 7.97 9.29 -7.81
C VAL A 200 9.31 10.00 -7.76
N ILE A 201 9.82 10.42 -8.93
CA ILE A 201 11.16 10.95 -9.10
C ILE A 201 11.12 12.22 -9.94
N ASP A 202 11.97 13.18 -9.60
CA ASP A 202 12.18 14.43 -10.33
C ASP A 202 13.66 14.85 -10.29
N ASP A 203 14.05 15.75 -11.19
CA ASP A 203 15.34 16.45 -11.17
C ASP A 203 15.32 17.64 -10.18
N GLU A 204 14.14 18.07 -9.72
CA GLU A 204 13.94 19.12 -8.70
C GLU A 204 13.42 18.58 -7.35
N PRO A 205 13.66 19.28 -6.21
CA PRO A 205 13.11 18.89 -4.92
C PRO A 205 11.58 18.70 -4.94
N LEU A 206 11.12 17.57 -4.39
CA LEU A 206 9.70 17.21 -4.38
C LEU A 206 8.99 17.78 -3.15
N ASN A 207 7.76 18.26 -3.33
CA ASN A 207 6.87 18.60 -2.23
C ASN A 207 6.16 17.34 -1.73
N VAL A 208 6.65 16.78 -0.62
CA VAL A 208 6.15 15.51 -0.04
C VAL A 208 4.65 15.60 0.26
N THR A 209 4.19 16.69 0.89
CA THR A 209 2.76 16.91 1.20
C THR A 209 1.88 16.86 -0.03
N LYS A 210 2.31 17.48 -1.13
CA LYS A 210 1.57 17.44 -2.40
C LYS A 210 1.50 16.02 -2.96
N ILE A 211 2.60 15.27 -2.94
CA ILE A 211 2.64 13.88 -3.43
C ILE A 211 1.75 12.98 -2.57
N MET A 212 1.83 13.08 -1.24
CA MET A 212 1.04 12.25 -0.33
C MET A 212 -0.45 12.60 -0.36
N ASN A 213 -0.82 13.88 -0.52
CA ASN A 213 -2.22 14.27 -0.73
C ASN A 213 -2.76 13.68 -2.04
N SER A 214 -2.00 13.75 -3.12
CA SER A 214 -2.35 13.11 -4.40
C SER A 214 -2.50 11.59 -4.25
N ALA A 215 -1.60 10.94 -3.51
CA ALA A 215 -1.70 9.51 -3.20
C ALA A 215 -2.97 9.19 -2.41
N GLY A 216 -3.31 9.98 -1.39
CA GLY A 216 -4.56 9.86 -0.63
C GLY A 216 -5.80 9.97 -1.51
N ILE A 217 -5.82 10.91 -2.46
CA ILE A 217 -6.92 11.05 -3.42
C ILE A 217 -7.06 9.81 -4.30
N MET A 218 -5.94 9.27 -4.80
CA MET A 218 -5.97 8.03 -5.60
C MET A 218 -6.48 6.85 -4.77
N ALA A 219 -6.06 6.78 -3.51
CA ALA A 219 -6.41 5.69 -2.60
C ALA A 219 -7.90 5.63 -2.24
N LEU A 220 -8.67 6.70 -2.49
CA LEU A 220 -10.14 6.66 -2.39
C LEU A 220 -10.78 5.66 -3.36
N ASN A 221 -10.09 5.29 -4.45
CA ASN A 221 -10.55 4.29 -5.41
C ASN A 221 -9.44 3.28 -5.70
N PRO A 222 -9.13 2.37 -4.75
CA PRO A 222 -7.96 1.48 -4.83
C PRO A 222 -7.87 0.74 -6.17
N GLY A 223 -9.00 0.23 -6.67
CA GLY A 223 -9.06 -0.54 -7.92
C GLY A 223 -8.67 0.22 -9.19
N THR A 224 -8.50 1.54 -9.13
CA THR A 224 -8.11 2.39 -10.27
C THR A 224 -6.77 3.10 -10.06
N VAL A 225 -6.10 2.86 -8.93
CA VAL A 225 -4.87 3.56 -8.52
C VAL A 225 -3.78 3.52 -9.59
N LEU A 226 -3.55 2.36 -10.21
CA LEU A 226 -2.55 2.23 -11.29
C LEU A 226 -2.90 3.07 -12.51
N GLU A 227 -4.16 3.07 -12.96
CA GLU A 227 -4.60 3.90 -14.09
C GLU A 227 -4.46 5.39 -13.76
N GLN A 228 -4.90 5.79 -12.57
CA GLN A 228 -4.88 7.18 -12.13
C GLN A 228 -3.45 7.73 -11.98
N SER A 229 -2.51 6.90 -11.51
CA SER A 229 -1.13 7.30 -11.24
C SER A 229 -0.45 7.99 -12.44
N SER A 230 -0.69 7.49 -13.65
CA SER A 230 -0.14 8.06 -14.89
C SER A 230 -0.64 9.48 -15.18
N ARG A 231 -1.88 9.80 -14.74
CA ARG A 231 -2.48 11.13 -14.91
C ARG A 231 -2.08 12.07 -13.79
N VAL A 232 -2.09 11.56 -12.56
CA VAL A 232 -1.79 12.32 -11.33
C VAL A 232 -0.32 12.73 -11.30
N PHE A 233 0.58 11.84 -11.70
CA PHE A 233 2.02 12.07 -11.71
C PHE A 233 2.60 12.21 -13.11
N LYS A 234 1.80 12.67 -14.08
CA LYS A 234 2.19 12.81 -15.49
C LYS A 234 3.47 13.64 -15.71
N ASP A 235 3.75 14.57 -14.81
CA ASP A 235 4.88 15.50 -14.88
C ASP A 235 6.13 14.96 -14.17
N TYR A 236 6.05 13.75 -13.58
CA TYR A 236 7.14 13.11 -12.85
C TYR A 236 7.57 11.80 -13.54
N GLU A 237 8.81 11.37 -13.31
CA GLU A 237 9.17 9.98 -13.59
C GLU A 237 8.60 9.09 -12.49
N ILE A 238 7.87 8.04 -12.86
CA ILE A 238 7.30 7.09 -11.91
C ILE A 238 7.79 5.67 -12.16
N LYS A 239 8.08 4.94 -11.09
CA LYS A 239 8.21 3.48 -11.09
C LYS A 239 7.18 2.88 -10.15
N THR A 240 6.66 1.72 -10.53
CA THR A 240 5.66 1.01 -9.75
C THR A 240 6.05 -0.44 -9.59
N VAL A 241 5.77 -1.01 -8.42
CA VAL A 241 5.84 -2.45 -8.19
C VAL A 241 4.56 -2.88 -7.48
N VAL A 242 3.87 -3.88 -8.02
CA VAL A 242 2.66 -4.46 -7.46
C VAL A 242 3.02 -5.76 -6.77
N LEU A 243 2.61 -5.92 -5.52
CA LEU A 243 2.58 -7.21 -4.85
C LEU A 243 1.13 -7.63 -4.71
N ARG A 244 0.84 -8.91 -4.94
CA ARG A 244 -0.49 -9.50 -4.79
C ARG A 244 -0.57 -10.18 -3.42
N LYS A 245 -1.71 -10.06 -2.75
CA LYS A 245 -1.95 -10.68 -1.43
C LYS A 245 -2.69 -12.00 -1.60
N GLU A 246 -2.29 -13.03 -0.82
CA GLU A 246 -2.91 -14.37 -0.80
C GLU A 246 -4.30 -14.40 -0.18
#